data_AF-A0A3M8EQQ2-F1
#
_entry.id   AF-A0A3M8EQQ2-F1
#
_cell.length_a   1.000
_cell.length_b   1.000
_cell.length_c   1.000
_cell.angle_alpha   90.00
_cell.angle_beta   90.00
_cell.angle_gamma   90.00
#
_symmetry.space_group_name_H-M   'P 1'
#
loop_
_entity.id
_entity.type
_entity.pdbx_description
1 polymer ?
#
loop_
_entity_poly.entity_id
_entity_poly.type
_entity_poly.pdbx_seq_one_letter_code
_entity_poly.pdbx_strand_id
1 'polypeptide(L)'
;MEALITMMTFLTVSVAAIVIPRIMIDWQRYREYLQEGDDTSLQLLAAGQRTWIIRHGVCAAGAIVLVALIKCLPGMGAYEGLAGITTAYGMMTLSFAFIESLLAQRVESRRQLILATAKQPRQVGR
;
A
#
# COMPACT_ATOMS: atom_id res chain seq x y z
N MET A 1 29.86 8.24 -0.37
CA MET A 1 28.82 8.13 0.67
C MET A 1 27.67 9.08 0.37
N GLU A 2 27.92 10.38 0.21
CA GLU A 2 26.89 11.37 -0.13
C GLU A 2 26.07 11.02 -1.37
N ALA A 3 26.72 10.53 -2.44
CA ALA A 3 26.01 10.10 -3.65
C ALA A 3 24.94 9.01 -3.38
N LEU A 4 25.22 8.04 -2.49
CA LEU A 4 24.27 6.98 -2.14
C LEU A 4 23.10 7.50 -1.31
N ILE A 5 23.40 8.40 -0.37
CA ILE A 5 22.41 9.10 0.47
C ILE A 5 21.48 9.92 -0.43
N THR A 6 22.03 10.74 -1.32
CA THR A 6 21.27 11.55 -2.28
C THR A 6 20.42 10.68 -3.19
N MET A 7 20.98 9.60 -3.73
CA MET A 7 20.24 8.66 -4.57
C MET A 7 19.06 8.02 -3.82
N MET A 8 19.28 7.56 -2.58
CA MET A 8 18.21 6.95 -1.78
C MET A 8 17.13 7.96 -1.40
N THR A 9 17.50 9.20 -1.08
CA THR A 9 16.55 10.29 -0.84
C THR A 9 15.71 10.57 -2.08
N PHE A 10 16.36 10.69 -3.25
CA PHE A 10 15.66 10.93 -4.51
C PHE A 10 14.69 9.80 -4.85
N LEU A 11 15.11 8.54 -4.66
CA LEU A 11 14.23 7.37 -4.84
C LEU A 11 13.03 7.42 -3.89
N THR A 12 13.26 7.73 -2.61
CA THR A 12 12.21 7.81 -1.59
C THR A 12 11.17 8.87 -1.97
N VAL A 13 11.63 10.08 -2.32
CA VAL A 13 10.75 11.18 -2.72
C VAL A 13 10.01 10.86 -4.01
N SER A 14 10.68 10.27 -5.01
CA SER A 14 10.06 9.91 -6.28
C SER A 14 8.97 8.86 -6.12
N VAL A 15 9.23 7.83 -5.29
CA VAL A 15 8.22 6.82 -4.95
C VAL A 15 7.02 7.46 -4.26
N ALA A 16 7.24 8.36 -3.30
CA ALA A 16 6.13 9.08 -2.66
C ALA A 16 5.31 9.91 -3.65
N ALA A 17 5.99 10.67 -4.52
CA ALA A 17 5.37 11.54 -5.51
C ALA A 17 4.51 10.77 -6.54
N ILE A 18 4.82 9.51 -6.80
CA ILE A 18 4.06 8.65 -7.72
C ILE A 18 2.94 7.90 -6.97
N VAL A 19 3.27 7.32 -5.81
CA VAL A 19 2.36 6.42 -5.09
C VAL A 19 1.23 7.19 -4.42
N ILE A 20 1.50 8.37 -3.83
CA ILE A 20 0.48 9.15 -3.14
C ILE A 20 -0.67 9.55 -4.08
N PRO A 21 -0.44 10.20 -5.25
CA PRO A 21 -1.51 10.52 -6.18
C PRO A 21 -2.26 9.29 -6.67
N ARG A 22 -1.53 8.18 -6.91
CA ARG A 22 -2.14 6.93 -7.35
C ARG A 22 -3.10 6.34 -6.31
N ILE A 23 -2.72 6.34 -5.03
CA ILE A 23 -3.60 5.91 -3.92
C ILE A 23 -4.84 6.81 -3.86
N MET A 24 -4.68 8.13 -4.03
CA MET A 24 -5.80 9.07 -4.04
C MET A 24 -6.78 8.80 -5.18
N ILE A 25 -6.28 8.56 -6.40
CA ILE A 25 -7.09 8.22 -7.58
C ILE A 25 -7.87 6.92 -7.33
N ASP A 26 -7.25 5.91 -6.74
CA ASP A 26 -7.93 4.65 -6.47
C ASP A 26 -9.04 4.77 -5.42
N TRP A 27 -8.86 5.67 -4.44
CA TRP A 27 -9.92 6.03 -3.51
C TRP A 27 -11.09 6.75 -4.18
N GLN A 28 -10.83 7.58 -5.19
CA GLN A 28 -11.87 8.22 -5.99
C GLN A 28 -12.62 7.18 -6.84
N ARG A 29 -11.89 6.34 -7.58
CA ARG A 29 -12.45 5.24 -8.39
C ARG A 29 -13.31 4.30 -7.58
N TYR A 30 -12.89 3.95 -6.36
CA TYR A 30 -13.70 3.15 -5.46
C TYR A 30 -15.09 3.77 -5.19
N ARG A 31 -15.15 5.10 -5.01
CA ARG A 31 -16.43 5.80 -4.80
C ARG A 31 -17.28 5.82 -6.06
N GLU A 32 -16.66 6.04 -7.22
CA GLU A 32 -17.33 6.02 -8.53
C GLU A 32 -17.95 4.65 -8.81
N TYR A 33 -17.17 3.57 -8.70
CA TYR A 33 -17.67 2.21 -8.94
C TYR A 33 -18.76 1.79 -7.97
N LEU A 34 -18.73 2.27 -6.71
CA LEU A 34 -19.82 2.06 -5.77
C LEU A 34 -21.10 2.79 -6.15
N GLN A 35 -21.00 4.00 -6.69
CA GLN A 35 -22.17 4.77 -7.14
C GLN A 35 -22.79 4.16 -8.40
N GLU A 36 -21.94 3.63 -9.29
CA GLU A 36 -22.34 2.99 -10.54
C GLU A 36 -22.83 1.54 -10.35
N GLY A 37 -22.56 0.93 -9.19
CA GLY A 37 -22.89 -0.47 -8.92
C GLY A 37 -22.05 -1.46 -9.74
N ASP A 38 -20.85 -1.06 -10.16
CA ASP A 38 -19.96 -1.90 -10.97
C ASP A 38 -19.09 -2.83 -10.09
N ASP A 39 -19.67 -3.98 -9.76
CA ASP A 39 -19.02 -5.04 -8.98
C ASP A 39 -17.79 -5.64 -9.68
N THR A 40 -17.68 -5.54 -11.01
CA THR A 40 -16.55 -6.09 -11.76
C THR A 40 -15.33 -5.19 -11.59
N SER A 41 -15.53 -3.88 -11.75
CA SER A 41 -14.47 -2.88 -11.54
C SER A 41 -14.02 -2.83 -10.08
N LEU A 42 -14.93 -3.01 -9.11
CA LEU A 42 -14.57 -3.15 -7.70
C LEU A 42 -13.67 -4.37 -7.42
N GLN A 43 -13.95 -5.50 -8.06
CA GLN A 43 -13.11 -6.71 -7.94
C GLN A 43 -11.72 -6.51 -8.52
N LEU A 44 -11.64 -5.89 -9.71
CA LEU A 44 -10.36 -5.57 -10.34
C LEU A 44 -9.56 -4.59 -9.47
N LEU A 45 -10.21 -3.58 -8.88
CA LEU A 45 -9.57 -2.65 -7.96
C LEU A 45 -9.01 -3.38 -6.72
N ALA A 46 -9.78 -4.27 -6.10
CA ALA A 46 -9.33 -5.04 -4.93
C ALA A 46 -8.15 -5.98 -5.25
N ALA A 47 -8.17 -6.65 -6.41
CA ALA A 47 -7.06 -7.48 -6.87
C ALA A 47 -5.80 -6.64 -7.14
N GLY A 48 -5.98 -5.45 -7.71
CA GLY A 48 -4.92 -4.45 -7.85
C GLY A 48 -4.29 -4.10 -6.51
N GLN A 49 -5.09 -3.80 -5.49
CA GLN A 49 -4.56 -3.44 -4.17
C GLN A 49 -3.77 -4.56 -3.51
N ARG A 50 -4.20 -5.81 -3.63
CA ARG A 50 -3.40 -6.95 -3.13
C ARG A 50 -2.00 -6.99 -3.74
N THR A 51 -1.88 -6.73 -5.04
CA THR A 51 -0.59 -6.72 -5.73
C THR A 51 0.32 -5.61 -5.17
N TRP A 52 -0.24 -4.42 -4.92
CA TRP A 52 0.51 -3.29 -4.39
C TRP A 52 0.89 -3.46 -2.92
N ILE A 53 0.00 -4.01 -2.10
CA ILE A 53 0.29 -4.38 -0.70
C ILE A 53 1.51 -5.31 -0.65
N ILE A 54 1.56 -6.33 -1.51
CA ILE A 54 2.71 -7.26 -1.57
C ILE A 54 3.98 -6.50 -1.99
N ARG A 55 3.92 -5.67 -3.03
CA ARG A 55 5.09 -4.88 -3.49
C ARG A 55 5.64 -4.00 -2.38
N HIS A 56 4.77 -3.26 -1.70
CA HIS A 56 5.17 -2.44 -0.57
C HIS A 56 5.71 -3.28 0.60
N GLY A 57 5.06 -4.40 0.92
CA GLY A 57 5.55 -5.32 1.94
C GLY A 57 6.97 -5.84 1.65
N VAL A 58 7.25 -6.23 0.41
CA VAL A 58 8.58 -6.68 -0.03
C VAL A 58 9.62 -5.55 0.05
N CYS A 59 9.27 -4.35 -0.40
CA CYS A 59 10.15 -3.19 -0.31
C CYS A 59 10.46 -2.80 1.15
N ALA A 60 9.45 -2.83 2.05
CA ALA A 60 9.65 -2.57 3.47
C ALA A 60 10.51 -3.66 4.13
N ALA A 61 10.29 -4.94 3.81
CA ALA A 61 11.13 -6.03 4.28
C ALA A 61 12.59 -5.88 3.81
N GLY A 62 12.80 -5.52 2.54
CA GLY A 62 14.13 -5.25 1.99
C GLY A 62 14.84 -4.09 2.68
N ALA A 63 14.11 -3.01 3.00
CA ALA A 63 14.64 -1.88 3.77
C ALA A 63 15.07 -2.31 5.18
N ILE A 64 14.27 -3.12 5.88
CA ILE A 64 14.60 -3.65 7.21
C ILE A 64 15.86 -4.51 7.15
N VAL A 65 15.97 -5.41 6.17
CA VAL A 65 17.16 -6.27 5.98
C VAL A 65 18.39 -5.41 5.75
N LEU A 66 18.32 -4.41 4.87
CA LEU A 66 19.47 -3.54 4.58
C LEU A 66 19.91 -2.75 5.81
N VAL A 67 18.96 -2.20 6.58
CA VAL A 67 19.26 -1.50 7.84
C VAL A 67 19.88 -2.44 8.87
N ALA A 68 19.36 -3.67 9.00
CA ALA A 68 19.91 -4.68 9.89
C ALA A 68 21.35 -5.04 9.51
N LEU A 69 21.67 -5.17 8.22
CA LEU A 69 23.04 -5.41 7.75
C LEU A 69 23.97 -4.26 8.12
N ILE A 70 23.54 -3.00 7.94
CA ILE A 70 24.35 -1.84 8.30
C ILE A 70 24.60 -1.78 9.81
N LYS A 71 23.59 -2.13 10.62
CA LYS A 71 23.66 -2.03 12.08
C LYS A 71 24.40 -3.19 12.76
N CYS A 72 24.34 -4.38 12.18
CA CYS A 72 24.83 -5.59 12.82
C CYS A 72 26.19 -6.07 12.27
N LEU A 73 26.58 -5.67 11.05
CA LEU A 73 27.87 -6.08 10.48
C LEU A 73 29.02 -5.14 10.90
N PRO A 74 30.18 -5.69 11.27
CA PRO A 74 31.35 -4.89 11.61
C PRO A 74 31.86 -4.11 10.39
N GLY A 75 32.34 -2.89 10.61
CA GLY A 75 32.90 -2.03 9.56
C GLY A 75 31.88 -1.20 8.77
N MET A 76 30.58 -1.30 9.08
CA MET A 76 29.52 -0.59 8.35
C MET A 76 29.16 0.79 8.91
N GLY A 77 29.87 1.29 9.93
CA GLY A 77 29.56 2.58 10.57
C GLY A 77 29.59 3.79 9.63
N ALA A 78 30.31 3.70 8.51
CA ALA A 78 30.30 4.70 7.46
C ALA A 78 28.93 4.82 6.74
N TYR A 79 28.01 3.86 6.88
CA TYR A 79 26.73 3.84 6.17
C TYR A 79 25.53 4.25 7.06
N GLU A 80 25.80 4.81 8.25
CA GLU A 80 24.76 5.22 9.20
C GLU A 80 23.72 6.19 8.62
N GLY A 81 24.16 7.20 7.85
CA GLY A 81 23.25 8.11 7.17
C GLY A 81 22.36 7.41 6.13
N LEU A 82 22.89 6.40 5.44
CA LEU A 82 22.12 5.58 4.50
C LEU A 82 21.07 4.75 5.23
N ALA A 83 21.41 4.14 6.37
CA ALA A 83 20.46 3.40 7.20
C ALA A 83 19.30 4.27 7.68
N GLY A 84 19.56 5.53 8.03
CA GLY A 84 18.51 6.49 8.40
C GLY A 84 17.48 6.71 7.29
N ILE A 85 17.94 7.01 6.06
CA ILE A 85 17.05 7.24 4.92
C ILE A 85 16.34 5.95 4.50
N THR A 86 17.04 4.81 4.50
CA THR A 86 16.42 3.51 4.20
C THR A 86 15.33 3.17 5.21
N THR A 87 15.51 3.51 6.49
CA THR A 87 14.46 3.34 7.52
C THR A 87 13.24 4.19 7.19
N ALA A 88 13.44 5.47 6.84
CA ALA A 88 12.34 6.36 6.44
C ALA A 88 11.58 5.81 5.22
N TYR A 89 12.30 5.33 4.20
CA TYR A 89 11.72 4.67 3.04
C TYR A 89 10.90 3.42 3.41
N GLY A 90 11.44 2.56 4.29
CA GLY A 90 10.75 1.36 4.76
C GLY A 90 9.44 1.69 5.48
N MET A 91 9.47 2.66 6.39
CA MET A 91 8.28 3.13 7.11
C MET A 91 7.23 3.76 6.20
N MET A 92 7.67 4.57 5.24
CA MET A 92 6.79 5.17 4.22
C MET A 92 6.09 4.08 3.41
N THR A 93 6.86 3.11 2.93
CA THR A 93 6.34 1.99 2.15
C THR A 93 5.35 1.13 2.96
N LEU A 94 5.65 0.86 4.23
CA LEU A 94 4.73 0.17 5.12
C LEU A 94 3.42 0.96 5.33
N SER A 95 3.52 2.29 5.43
CA SER A 95 2.35 3.16 5.52
C SER A 95 1.48 3.08 4.26
N PHE A 96 2.10 3.02 3.07
CA PHE A 96 1.36 2.77 1.83
C PHE A 96 0.69 1.40 1.83
N ALA A 97 1.39 0.34 2.23
CA ALA A 97 0.79 -0.99 2.35
C ALA A 97 -0.42 -1.00 3.30
N PHE A 98 -0.35 -0.26 4.41
CA PHE A 98 -1.44 -0.13 5.35
C PHE A 98 -2.65 0.59 4.74
N ILE A 99 -2.45 1.74 4.08
CA ILE A 99 -3.53 2.50 3.43
C ILE A 99 -4.19 1.67 2.32
N GLU A 100 -3.40 0.97 1.50
CA GLU A 100 -3.91 0.07 0.45
C GLU A 100 -4.71 -1.10 1.05
N SER A 101 -4.26 -1.62 2.20
CA SER A 101 -4.99 -2.66 2.94
C SER A 101 -6.35 -2.16 3.43
N LEU A 102 -6.44 -0.92 3.91
CA LEU A 102 -7.71 -0.31 4.31
C LEU A 102 -8.67 -0.19 3.12
N LEU A 103 -8.19 0.20 1.94
CA LEU A 103 -9.02 0.27 0.74
C LEU A 103 -9.49 -1.13 0.31
N ALA A 104 -8.60 -2.12 0.28
CA ALA A 104 -8.96 -3.50 -0.05
C ALA A 104 -10.01 -4.07 0.92
N GLN A 105 -9.84 -3.85 2.23
CA GLN A 105 -10.81 -4.26 3.25
C GLN A 105 -12.16 -3.57 3.08
N ARG A 106 -12.16 -2.27 2.74
CA ARG A 106 -13.39 -1.50 2.47
C ARG A 106 -14.16 -2.06 1.29
N VAL A 107 -13.48 -2.35 0.17
CA VAL A 107 -14.09 -2.94 -1.02
C VAL A 107 -14.71 -4.30 -0.68
N GLU A 108 -13.95 -5.17 0.00
CA GLU A 108 -14.43 -6.51 0.36
C GLU A 108 -15.62 -6.45 1.31
N SER A 109 -15.58 -5.59 2.34
CA SER A 109 -16.68 -5.42 3.29
C SER A 109 -17.97 -4.95 2.61
N ARG A 110 -17.86 -4.02 1.64
CA ARG A 110 -19.02 -3.56 0.87
C ARG A 110 -19.60 -4.64 -0.01
N ARG A 111 -18.75 -5.42 -0.67
CA ARG A 111 -19.18 -6.54 -1.51
C ARG A 111 -19.92 -7.60 -0.68
N GLN A 112 -19.41 -7.94 0.50
CA GLN A 112 -20.08 -8.86 1.42
C GLN A 112 -21.45 -8.35 1.86
N LEU A 113 -21.58 -7.04 2.12
CA LEU A 113 -22.86 -6.41 2.46
C LEU A 113 -23.88 -6.47 1.31
N ILE A 114 -23.44 -6.22 0.07
CA ILE A 114 -24.29 -6.31 -1.13
C ILE A 114 -24.80 -7.74 -1.29
N LEU A 115 -23.91 -8.73 -1.19
CA LEU A 115 -24.28 -10.16 -1.28
C LEU A 115 -25.22 -10.59 -0.16
N ALA A 116 -25.04 -10.10 1.07
CA ALA A 116 -25.90 -10.40 2.20
C ALA A 116 -27.31 -9.82 2.00
N THR A 117 -27.41 -8.59 1.52
CA THR A 117 -28.70 -7.94 1.21
C THR A 117 -29.41 -8.63 0.05
N ALA A 118 -28.68 -9.07 -0.98
CA ALA A 118 -29.24 -9.79 -2.12
C ALA A 118 -29.78 -11.19 -1.74
N LYS A 119 -29.22 -11.83 -0.71
CA LYS A 119 -29.67 -13.13 -0.20
C LYS A 119 -30.90 -13.05 0.70
N GLN A 120 -31.35 -11.87 1.11
CA GLN A 120 -32.56 -11.72 1.92
C GLN A 120 -33.79 -11.82 1.00
N PRO A 121 -34.51 -12.96 0.96
CA PRO A 121 -35.75 -13.01 0.19
C PRO A 121 -36.73 -12.05 0.86
N ARG A 122 -37.58 -11.39 0.07
CA ARG A 122 -38.73 -10.62 0.57
C ARG A 122 -39.60 -11.52 1.48
N GLN A 123 -39.29 -11.58 2.77
CA GLN A 123 -40.20 -12.01 3.81
C GLN A 123 -40.65 -10.77 4.57
N VAL A 124 -41.57 -10.00 4.01
CA VAL A 124 -42.70 -9.40 4.74
C VAL A 124 -43.76 -9.09 3.69
N GLY A 125 -44.79 -9.91 3.65
CA GLY A 125 -45.88 -9.85 2.69
C GLY A 125 -46.86 -10.98 2.94
N ARG A 126 -47.35 -11.09 4.19
CA ARG A 126 -48.64 -11.67 4.56
C ARG A 126 -49.11 -10.99 5.84
#